data_AF-A0A942CN59-F1
#
_entry.id   AF-A0A942CN59-F1
#
_cell.length_a   1.000
_cell.length_b   1.000
_cell.length_c   1.000
_cell.angle_alpha   90.00
_cell.angle_beta   90.00
_cell.angle_gamma   90.00
#
_symmetry.space_group_name_H-M   'P 1'
#
loop_
_entity.id
_entity.type
_entity.pdbx_description
1 polymer ?
#
loop_
_entity_poly.entity_id
_entity_poly.type
_entity_poly.pdbx_seq_one_letter_code
_entity_poly.pdbx_strand_id
1 'polypeptide(L)'
;MTVVERYLTADGSGLPIQAEHRVIAATSVAVHDEVGEVGDMAVDFLRLFSDSNVPAATAVHNFKAGCGANGTGKQDEQAQIEENRRNYTILPDWFVGPARVTVAFGGTTPFRARRGDAWAAVDVRWHSQCRVQDPSIGCPRVGSEVTTSGIDWMTATFDGTSNRWWLCDSDYQGLGGTLRGFLK
;
A
#
# COMPACT_ATOMS: atom_id res chain seq x y z
N MET A 1 28.49 2.32 17.23
CA MET A 1 29.46 1.56 18.04
C MET A 1 30.84 2.15 17.82
N THR A 2 31.62 2.34 18.89
CA THR A 2 32.99 2.84 18.79
C THR A 2 33.90 1.87 19.50
N VAL A 3 34.90 1.36 18.78
CA VAL A 3 35.97 0.53 19.34
C VAL A 3 37.23 1.40 19.40
N VAL A 4 37.77 1.54 20.60
CA VAL A 4 39.04 2.21 20.84
C VAL A 4 40.01 1.16 21.36
N GLU A 5 41.01 0.83 20.56
CA GLU A 5 42.12 -0.03 20.97
C GLU A 5 43.32 0.85 21.31
N ARG A 6 43.89 0.63 22.50
CA ARG A 6 45.11 1.29 22.95
C ARG A 6 46.22 0.25 23.06
N TYR A 7 47.32 0.49 22.38
CA TYR A 7 48.47 -0.42 22.39
C TYR A 7 49.77 0.36 22.48
N LEU A 8 50.83 -0.32 22.91
CA LEU A 8 52.18 0.24 22.91
C LEU A 8 52.83 -0.06 21.58
N THR A 9 53.38 0.96 20.93
CA THR A 9 54.22 0.82 19.74
C THR A 9 55.56 1.52 19.99
N ALA A 10 56.54 1.33 19.13
CA ALA A 10 57.82 2.03 19.24
C ALA A 10 57.83 3.26 18.33
N ASP A 11 58.38 4.37 18.80
CA ASP A 11 58.68 5.50 17.92
C ASP A 11 59.90 5.22 17.02
N GLY A 12 60.27 6.19 16.17
CA GLY A 12 61.42 6.08 15.26
C GLY A 12 62.78 5.89 15.95
N SER A 13 62.84 6.03 17.28
CA SER A 13 64.03 5.80 18.11
C SER A 13 63.97 4.50 18.92
N GLY A 14 62.89 3.74 18.81
CA GLY A 14 62.70 2.46 19.52
C GLY A 14 62.10 2.59 20.92
N LEU A 15 61.67 3.79 21.34
CA LEU A 15 61.07 3.99 22.66
C LEU A 15 59.56 3.67 22.63
N PRO A 16 59.01 3.01 23.67
CA PRO A 16 57.60 2.68 23.72
C PRO A 16 56.74 3.95 23.87
N ILE A 17 55.85 4.16 22.92
CA ILE A 17 54.82 5.21 22.89
C ILE A 17 53.44 4.56 22.90
N GLN A 18 52.45 5.27 23.46
CA GLN A 18 51.06 4.82 23.45
C GLN A 18 50.40 5.25 22.14
N ALA A 19 49.86 4.29 21.39
CA ALA A 19 49.09 4.54 20.17
C ALA A 19 47.63 4.15 20.37
N GLU A 20 46.74 4.86 19.68
CA GLU A 20 45.30 4.61 19.68
C GLU A 20 44.82 4.31 18.26
N HIS A 21 44.12 3.20 18.10
CA HIS A 21 43.36 2.90 16.90
C HIS A 21 41.87 3.01 17.21
N ARG A 22 41.20 3.94 16.53
CA ARG A 22 39.79 4.23 16.76
C ARG A 22 38.98 3.87 15.52
N VAL A 23 38.08 2.90 15.68
CA VAL A 23 37.11 2.50 14.66
C VAL A 23 35.73 2.97 15.09
N ILE A 24 35.06 3.75 14.24
CA ILE A 24 33.69 4.20 14.44
C ILE A 24 32.83 3.54 13.38
N ALA A 25 31.86 2.73 13.82
CA ALA A 25 30.83 2.18 12.96
C ALA A 25 29.47 2.74 13.40
N ALA A 26 28.80 3.43 12.50
CA ALA A 26 27.41 3.83 12.66
C ALA A 26 26.53 2.93 11.80
N THR A 27 25.41 2.48 12.37
CA THR A 27 24.34 1.86 11.60
C THR A 27 23.12 2.75 11.69
N SER A 28 22.45 2.96 10.56
CA SER A 28 21.18 3.69 10.51
C SER A 28 20.06 2.70 10.82
N VAL A 29 19.26 2.99 11.85
CA VAL A 29 18.03 2.26 12.14
C VAL A 29 16.88 3.24 11.94
N ALA A 30 16.07 3.00 10.91
CA ALA A 30 14.81 3.72 10.74
C ALA A 30 13.74 2.96 11.55
N VAL A 31 13.17 3.64 12.55
CA VAL A 31 12.06 3.10 13.35
C VAL A 31 10.77 3.64 12.74
N HIS A 32 9.98 2.77 12.13
CA HIS A 32 8.69 3.11 11.53
C HIS A 32 7.56 2.49 12.34
N ASP A 33 6.42 3.19 12.44
CA ASP A 33 5.15 2.54 12.76
C ASP A 33 4.57 1.98 11.45
N GLU A 34 5.24 0.96 10.94
CA GLU A 34 4.89 0.27 9.69
C GLU A 34 3.43 -0.19 9.62
N VAL A 35 2.86 -0.62 10.74
CA VAL A 35 1.46 -1.04 10.84
C VAL A 35 0.53 0.17 10.67
N GLY A 36 0.81 1.26 11.39
CA GLY A 36 0.08 2.52 11.26
C GLY A 36 0.20 3.12 9.85
N GLU A 37 1.41 3.28 9.33
CA GLU A 37 1.67 3.90 8.01
C GLU A 37 1.00 3.15 6.85
N VAL A 38 1.15 1.82 6.80
CA VAL A 38 0.52 1.01 5.74
C VAL A 38 -1.01 1.01 5.90
N GLY A 39 -1.50 0.92 7.13
CA GLY A 39 -2.93 0.93 7.43
C GLY A 39 -3.60 2.25 7.05
N ASP A 40 -2.98 3.37 7.39
CA ASP A 40 -3.48 4.71 7.10
C ASP A 40 -3.52 4.97 5.59
N MET A 41 -2.45 4.62 4.85
CA MET A 41 -2.44 4.75 3.39
C MET A 41 -3.53 3.89 2.74
N ALA A 42 -3.75 2.68 3.24
CA ALA A 42 -4.78 1.77 2.72
C ALA A 42 -6.19 2.34 2.93
N VAL A 43 -6.49 2.80 4.15
CA VAL A 43 -7.79 3.42 4.48
C VAL A 43 -8.00 4.71 3.70
N ASP A 44 -6.97 5.54 3.58
CA ASP A 44 -7.01 6.78 2.81
C ASP A 44 -7.34 6.53 1.33
N PHE A 45 -6.65 5.58 0.68
CA PHE A 45 -6.95 5.17 -0.68
C PHE A 45 -8.43 4.76 -0.84
N LEU A 46 -8.94 3.89 0.03
CA LEU A 46 -10.30 3.38 -0.06
C LEU A 46 -11.35 4.46 0.20
N ARG A 47 -11.07 5.44 1.07
CA ARG A 47 -11.93 6.60 1.27
C ARG A 47 -11.96 7.51 0.03
N LEU A 48 -10.80 7.78 -0.56
CA LEU A 48 -10.68 8.58 -1.79
C LEU A 48 -11.30 7.87 -3.00
N PHE A 49 -11.25 6.54 -3.05
CA PHE A 49 -11.99 5.73 -4.01
C PHE A 49 -13.50 5.88 -3.82
N SER A 50 -13.96 5.78 -2.56
CA SER A 50 -15.38 5.86 -2.18
C SER A 50 -16.02 7.22 -2.48
N ASP A 51 -15.22 8.28 -2.55
CA ASP A 51 -15.68 9.58 -3.07
C ASP A 51 -15.54 9.64 -4.61
N SER A 52 -16.68 9.54 -5.30
CA SER A 52 -16.72 9.61 -6.76
C SER A 52 -16.37 10.99 -7.33
N ASN A 53 -16.26 12.04 -6.51
CA ASN A 53 -15.87 13.39 -6.93
C ASN A 53 -14.35 13.63 -6.88
N VAL A 54 -13.61 12.81 -6.14
CA VAL A 54 -12.15 12.90 -6.08
C VAL A 54 -11.57 12.44 -7.43
N PRO A 55 -10.55 13.06 -8.03
CA PRO A 55 -9.92 12.55 -9.25
C PRO A 55 -9.20 11.21 -9.04
N ALA A 56 -9.15 10.34 -10.07
CA ALA A 56 -8.58 9.00 -9.92
C ALA A 56 -7.08 9.05 -9.57
N ALA A 57 -6.36 9.98 -10.19
CA ALA A 57 -4.96 10.27 -9.88
C ALA A 57 -4.73 10.70 -8.42
N THR A 58 -5.71 11.37 -7.80
CA THR A 58 -5.65 11.76 -6.39
C THR A 58 -5.86 10.56 -5.47
N ALA A 59 -6.74 9.62 -5.83
CA ALA A 59 -6.95 8.42 -5.03
C ALA A 59 -5.67 7.56 -4.95
N VAL A 60 -4.96 7.40 -6.06
CA VAL A 60 -3.70 6.61 -6.12
C VAL A 60 -2.44 7.37 -5.67
N HIS A 61 -2.57 8.47 -4.92
CA HIS A 61 -1.40 9.30 -4.58
C HIS A 61 -0.36 8.57 -3.71
N ASN A 62 -0.79 7.61 -2.89
CA ASN A 62 0.07 6.76 -2.06
C ASN A 62 0.61 5.52 -2.78
N PHE A 63 0.33 5.36 -4.09
CA PHE A 63 0.86 4.25 -4.88
C PHE A 63 2.23 4.58 -5.48
N LYS A 64 3.14 3.60 -5.45
CA LYS A 64 4.46 3.67 -6.08
C LYS A 64 4.35 3.39 -7.57
N ALA A 65 4.93 4.27 -8.39
CA ALA A 65 5.09 4.00 -9.81
C ALA A 65 6.10 2.85 -10.02
N GLY A 66 5.81 1.93 -10.94
CA GLY A 66 6.67 0.77 -11.19
C GLY A 66 6.49 -0.38 -10.18
N CYS A 67 5.50 -0.33 -9.29
CA CYS A 67 5.18 -1.41 -8.36
C CYS A 67 3.91 -2.18 -8.79
N GLY A 68 3.61 -3.28 -8.09
CA GLY A 68 2.47 -4.15 -8.35
C GLY A 68 2.77 -5.20 -9.43
N ALA A 69 1.74 -5.95 -9.82
CA ALA A 69 1.83 -6.95 -10.88
C ALA A 69 2.39 -6.31 -12.16
N ASN A 70 3.47 -6.88 -12.71
CA ASN A 70 4.17 -6.37 -13.91
C ASN A 70 4.67 -4.91 -13.80
N GLY A 71 4.71 -4.32 -12.60
CA GLY A 71 5.13 -2.93 -12.38
C GLY A 71 4.10 -1.88 -12.81
N THR A 72 2.85 -2.28 -13.06
CA THR A 72 1.78 -1.37 -13.55
C THR A 72 0.72 -1.04 -12.51
N GLY A 73 0.85 -1.51 -11.27
CA GLY A 73 -0.19 -1.46 -10.25
C GLY A 73 -0.83 -0.09 -10.07
N LYS A 74 -0.03 0.98 -9.88
CA LYS A 74 -0.56 2.36 -9.81
C LYS A 74 -1.42 2.76 -11.01
N GLN A 75 -0.97 2.43 -12.22
CA GLN A 75 -1.66 2.79 -13.46
C GLN A 75 -2.92 1.94 -13.62
N ASP A 76 -2.84 0.66 -13.31
CA ASP A 76 -3.95 -0.27 -13.32
C ASP A 76 -5.04 0.15 -12.33
N GLU A 77 -4.69 0.55 -11.11
CA GLU A 77 -5.65 1.05 -10.13
C GLU A 77 -6.29 2.35 -10.60
N GLN A 78 -5.49 3.30 -11.10
CA GLN A 78 -6.06 4.55 -11.61
C GLN A 78 -7.10 4.29 -12.72
N ALA A 79 -6.78 3.43 -13.68
CA ALA A 79 -7.68 3.09 -14.78
C ALA A 79 -8.96 2.39 -14.30
N GLN A 80 -8.86 1.53 -13.28
CA GLN A 80 -10.01 0.86 -12.66
C GLN A 80 -10.91 1.83 -11.92
N ILE A 81 -10.34 2.82 -11.22
CA ILE A 81 -11.11 3.87 -10.56
C ILE A 81 -11.85 4.73 -11.59
N GLU A 82 -11.19 5.08 -12.70
CA GLU A 82 -11.80 5.80 -13.81
C GLU A 82 -12.95 4.99 -14.42
N GLU A 83 -12.75 3.69 -14.63
CA GLU A 83 -13.80 2.78 -15.11
C GLU A 83 -14.98 2.69 -14.14
N ASN A 84 -14.69 2.50 -12.84
CA ASN A 84 -15.71 2.46 -11.81
C ASN A 84 -16.56 3.73 -11.82
N ARG A 85 -15.94 4.91 -11.91
CA ARG A 85 -16.64 6.21 -11.93
C ARG A 85 -17.37 6.51 -13.24
N ARG A 86 -17.01 5.85 -14.34
CA ARG A 86 -17.82 5.85 -15.58
C ARG A 86 -19.10 5.04 -15.39
N ASN A 87 -19.02 3.93 -14.67
CA ASN A 87 -20.11 2.96 -14.53
C ASN A 87 -21.03 3.25 -13.33
N TYR A 88 -20.49 3.85 -12.27
CA TYR A 88 -21.12 3.99 -10.97
C TYR A 88 -20.92 5.38 -10.36
N THR A 89 -21.79 5.73 -9.42
CA THR A 89 -21.55 6.73 -8.38
C THR A 89 -21.71 6.06 -7.04
N ILE A 90 -20.64 6.03 -6.25
CA ILE A 90 -20.69 5.53 -4.89
C ILE A 90 -21.47 6.55 -4.04
N LEU A 91 -22.54 6.10 -3.40
CA LEU A 91 -23.44 6.89 -2.56
C LEU A 91 -22.85 7.02 -1.15
N PRO A 92 -23.23 8.05 -0.36
CA PRO A 92 -22.62 8.33 0.96
C PRO A 92 -22.72 7.20 2.00
N ASP A 93 -23.60 6.22 1.81
CA ASP A 93 -23.72 5.03 2.66
C ASP A 93 -22.66 3.96 2.30
N TRP A 94 -21.40 4.37 2.22
CA TRP A 94 -20.26 3.47 2.10
C TRP A 94 -19.61 3.24 3.46
N PHE A 95 -18.83 2.16 3.58
CA PHE A 95 -18.07 1.82 4.78
C PHE A 95 -16.66 1.40 4.40
N VAL A 96 -15.67 1.94 5.11
CA VAL A 96 -14.27 1.52 5.09
C VAL A 96 -13.87 1.26 6.54
N GLY A 97 -13.62 -0.01 6.85
CA GLY A 97 -13.24 -0.47 8.18
C GLY A 97 -11.80 -0.16 8.56
N PRO A 98 -11.38 -0.55 9.78
CA PRO A 98 -9.98 -0.47 10.18
C PRO A 98 -9.14 -1.45 9.35
N ALA A 99 -7.92 -1.05 8.99
CA ALA A 99 -6.98 -1.92 8.32
C ALA A 99 -6.38 -2.95 9.27
N ARG A 100 -6.28 -4.20 8.81
CA ARG A 100 -5.50 -5.27 9.44
C ARG A 100 -4.23 -5.46 8.64
N VAL A 101 -3.09 -5.05 9.19
CA VAL A 101 -1.81 -5.06 8.49
C VAL A 101 -0.94 -6.22 8.96
N THR A 102 -0.30 -6.89 8.00
CA THR A 102 0.80 -7.80 8.26
C THR A 102 2.05 -7.30 7.53
N VAL A 103 3.16 -7.24 8.24
CA VAL A 103 4.48 -6.93 7.65
C VAL A 103 5.27 -8.22 7.51
N ALA A 104 5.66 -8.52 6.28
CA ALA A 104 6.50 -9.66 5.95
C ALA A 104 7.24 -9.35 4.65
N PHE A 105 8.46 -8.82 4.79
CA PHE A 105 9.31 -8.40 3.67
C PHE A 105 9.46 -9.49 2.61
N GLY A 106 9.18 -9.14 1.36
CA GLY A 106 9.17 -10.08 0.23
C GLY A 106 8.12 -11.20 0.31
N GLY A 107 7.13 -11.10 1.19
CA GLY A 107 6.03 -12.04 1.35
C GLY A 107 4.94 -11.89 0.28
N THR A 108 3.80 -12.56 0.51
CA THR A 108 2.65 -12.55 -0.39
C THR A 108 1.33 -12.35 0.35
N THR A 109 0.37 -11.68 -0.29
CA THR A 109 -0.98 -11.50 0.24
C THR A 109 -1.72 -12.84 0.35
N PRO A 110 -2.58 -13.02 1.37
CA PRO A 110 -3.45 -14.18 1.46
C PRO A 110 -4.40 -14.32 0.25
N PHE A 111 -4.85 -13.20 -0.31
CA PHE A 111 -5.68 -13.19 -1.51
C PHE A 111 -4.82 -13.11 -2.78
N ARG A 112 -4.92 -14.14 -3.64
CA ARG A 112 -4.23 -14.28 -4.94
C ARG A 112 -2.70 -14.17 -4.92
N ALA A 113 -2.06 -14.24 -3.75
CA ALA A 113 -0.61 -14.34 -3.58
C ALA A 113 0.19 -13.20 -4.25
N ARG A 114 -0.30 -11.97 -4.21
CA ARG A 114 0.43 -10.80 -4.71
C ARG A 114 1.62 -10.49 -3.80
N ARG A 115 2.78 -10.21 -4.39
CA ARG A 115 4.03 -9.99 -3.66
C ARG A 115 4.08 -8.57 -3.07
N GLY A 116 4.62 -8.44 -1.86
CA GLY A 116 4.87 -7.16 -1.20
C GLY A 116 5.74 -7.33 0.03
N ASP A 117 6.10 -6.21 0.67
CA ASP A 117 6.79 -6.21 1.96
C ASP A 117 5.82 -6.13 3.15
N ALA A 118 4.59 -5.71 2.88
CA ALA A 118 3.47 -5.76 3.79
C ALA A 118 2.16 -5.88 3.00
N TRP A 119 1.07 -6.22 3.70
CA TRP A 119 -0.27 -6.11 3.15
C TRP A 119 -1.28 -5.64 4.19
N ALA A 120 -2.31 -4.97 3.72
CA ALA A 120 -3.47 -4.55 4.50
C ALA A 120 -4.73 -5.28 4.01
N ALA A 121 -5.54 -5.76 4.94
CA ALA A 121 -6.89 -6.24 4.68
C ALA A 121 -7.88 -5.24 5.29
N VAL A 122 -8.77 -4.68 4.47
CA VAL A 122 -9.75 -3.67 4.90
C VAL A 122 -11.15 -4.14 4.56
N ASP A 123 -12.03 -4.24 5.55
CA ASP A 123 -13.44 -4.54 5.28
C ASP A 123 -14.11 -3.32 4.64
N VAL A 124 -14.79 -3.54 3.52
CA VAL A 124 -15.43 -2.48 2.74
C VAL A 124 -16.86 -2.84 2.38
N ARG A 125 -17.71 -1.83 2.28
CA ARG A 125 -19.04 -1.91 1.68
C ARG A 125 -19.27 -0.67 0.84
N TRP A 126 -19.65 -0.87 -0.41
CA TRP A 126 -20.02 0.22 -1.31
C TRP A 126 -21.47 0.04 -1.75
N HIS A 127 -22.24 1.09 -1.52
CA HIS A 127 -23.57 1.27 -2.10
C HIS A 127 -23.43 2.25 -3.26
N SER A 128 -23.81 1.84 -4.46
CA SER A 128 -23.57 2.59 -5.69
C SER A 128 -24.83 2.73 -6.53
N GLN A 129 -24.94 3.84 -7.24
CA GLN A 129 -25.94 4.06 -8.28
C GLN A 129 -25.31 3.90 -9.66
N CYS A 130 -25.96 3.15 -10.55
CA CYS A 130 -25.54 2.90 -11.92
C CYS A 130 -25.67 4.15 -12.80
N ARG A 131 -24.60 4.46 -13.54
CA ARG A 131 -24.56 5.51 -14.58
C ARG A 131 -24.82 4.97 -15.98
N VAL A 132 -24.67 3.67 -16.17
CA VAL A 132 -24.82 2.99 -17.44
C VAL A 132 -25.91 1.91 -17.35
N GLN A 133 -26.38 1.46 -18.50
CA GLN A 133 -27.19 0.25 -18.61
C GLN A 133 -26.30 -0.88 -19.13
N ASP A 134 -25.83 -1.71 -18.21
CA ASP A 134 -25.06 -2.92 -18.47
C ASP A 134 -25.41 -4.00 -17.42
N PRO A 135 -26.29 -4.95 -17.76
CA PRO A 135 -26.65 -6.05 -16.86
C PRO A 135 -25.47 -6.93 -16.44
N SER A 136 -24.38 -6.99 -17.24
CA SER A 136 -23.23 -7.85 -16.96
C SER A 136 -22.40 -7.39 -15.76
N ILE A 137 -22.55 -6.12 -15.38
CA ILE A 137 -21.92 -5.52 -14.20
C ILE A 137 -22.92 -5.24 -13.07
N GLY A 138 -24.17 -5.73 -13.18
CA GLY A 138 -25.21 -5.49 -12.18
C GLY A 138 -25.95 -4.16 -12.34
N CYS A 139 -25.85 -3.52 -13.51
CA CYS A 139 -26.57 -2.29 -13.85
C CYS A 139 -27.67 -2.53 -14.89
N PRO A 140 -28.83 -3.10 -14.51
CA PRO A 140 -29.89 -3.42 -15.49
C PRO A 140 -30.52 -2.19 -16.13
N ARG A 141 -30.38 -1.00 -15.52
CA ARG A 141 -30.78 0.31 -16.05
C ARG A 141 -29.98 1.41 -15.36
N VAL A 142 -29.90 2.58 -16.00
CA VAL A 142 -29.37 3.79 -15.38
C VAL A 142 -30.21 4.15 -14.15
N GLY A 143 -29.55 4.52 -13.06
CA GLY A 143 -30.19 4.84 -11.77
C GLY A 143 -30.50 3.63 -10.90
N SER A 144 -30.28 2.39 -11.37
CA SER A 144 -30.33 1.21 -10.49
C SER A 144 -29.30 1.31 -9.38
N GLU A 145 -29.67 0.85 -8.20
CA GLU A 145 -28.76 0.77 -7.05
C GLU A 145 -28.19 -0.64 -6.91
N VAL A 146 -26.93 -0.70 -6.49
CA VAL A 146 -26.17 -1.93 -6.35
C VAL A 146 -25.28 -1.83 -5.12
N THR A 147 -25.22 -2.91 -4.33
CA THR A 147 -24.39 -2.95 -3.12
C THR A 147 -23.41 -4.12 -3.21
N THR A 148 -22.16 -3.86 -2.84
CA THR A 148 -21.14 -4.89 -2.66
C THR A 148 -20.53 -4.78 -1.27
N SER A 149 -20.05 -5.90 -0.73
CA SER A 149 -19.31 -5.94 0.53
C SER A 149 -18.24 -7.01 0.45
N GLY A 150 -17.09 -6.74 1.06
CA GLY A 150 -15.94 -7.61 0.91
C GLY A 150 -14.73 -7.13 1.68
N ILE A 151 -13.58 -7.71 1.35
CA ILE A 151 -12.28 -7.32 1.87
C ILE A 151 -11.47 -6.76 0.71
N ASP A 152 -10.97 -5.54 0.84
CA ASP A 152 -9.97 -5.01 -0.07
C ASP A 152 -8.57 -5.35 0.46
N TRP A 153 -7.79 -6.05 -0.37
CA TRP A 153 -6.44 -6.47 -0.05
C TRP A 153 -5.43 -5.56 -0.73
N MET A 154 -4.62 -4.87 0.03
CA MET A 154 -3.64 -3.93 -0.50
C MET A 154 -2.23 -4.42 -0.22
N THR A 155 -1.37 -4.46 -1.24
CA THR A 155 0.06 -4.71 -1.07
C THR A 155 0.80 -3.42 -0.85
N ALA A 156 1.86 -3.47 -0.05
CA ALA A 156 2.76 -2.36 0.18
C ALA A 156 4.22 -2.79 0.05
N THR A 157 5.08 -1.83 -0.31
CA THR A 157 6.54 -2.01 -0.35
C THR A 157 7.21 -0.88 0.40
N PHE A 158 8.35 -1.18 1.02
CA PHE A 158 9.18 -0.17 1.66
C PHE A 158 10.25 0.31 0.69
N ASP A 159 10.26 1.60 0.40
CA ASP A 159 11.31 2.20 -0.41
C ASP A 159 12.42 2.74 0.50
N GLY A 160 13.50 1.96 0.63
CA GLY A 160 14.66 2.35 1.43
C GLY A 160 15.39 3.60 0.93
N THR A 161 15.20 4.03 -0.31
CA THR A 161 15.81 5.27 -0.83
C THR A 161 15.07 6.52 -0.39
N SER A 162 13.74 6.44 -0.30
CA SER A 162 12.89 7.53 0.19
C SER A 162 12.48 7.39 1.66
N ASN A 163 12.91 6.29 2.30
CA ASN A 163 12.58 5.91 3.68
C ASN A 163 11.07 6.00 3.96
N ARG A 164 10.28 5.43 3.05
CA ARG A 164 8.82 5.57 3.02
C ARG A 164 8.14 4.29 2.53
N TRP A 165 7.01 3.96 3.16
CA TRP A 165 6.07 2.97 2.66
C TRP A 165 5.25 3.50 1.46
N TRP A 166 4.97 2.60 0.53
CA TRP A 166 4.08 2.86 -0.59
C TRP A 166 3.14 1.70 -0.84
N LEU A 167 1.95 1.99 -1.36
CA LEU A 167 1.04 0.98 -1.89
C LEU A 167 1.48 0.55 -3.29
N CYS A 168 1.16 -0.69 -3.65
CA CYS A 168 1.57 -1.29 -4.93
C CYS A 168 0.39 -1.73 -5.78
N ASP A 169 -0.52 -2.52 -5.20
CA ASP A 169 -1.75 -3.02 -5.82
C ASP A 169 -2.87 -3.05 -4.76
N SER A 170 -4.12 -2.97 -5.22
CA SER A 170 -5.31 -3.38 -4.47
C SER A 170 -6.01 -4.56 -5.16
N ASP A 171 -6.70 -5.39 -4.38
CA ASP A 171 -7.39 -6.57 -4.88
C ASP A 171 -8.66 -6.84 -4.06
N TYR A 172 -9.82 -6.59 -4.65
CA TYR A 172 -11.09 -6.69 -3.95
C TYR A 172 -11.63 -8.13 -3.95
N GLN A 173 -11.85 -8.65 -2.74
CA GLN A 173 -12.50 -9.93 -2.49
C GLN A 173 -13.95 -9.73 -2.02
N GLY A 174 -14.91 -9.81 -2.95
CA GLY A 174 -16.34 -9.75 -2.62
C GLY A 174 -16.83 -10.95 -1.81
N LEU A 175 -17.65 -10.70 -0.78
CA LEU A 175 -18.31 -11.70 0.09
C LEU A 175 -19.68 -12.17 -0.45
N GLY A 176 -19.95 -11.96 -1.74
CA GLY A 176 -21.20 -12.27 -2.44
C GLY A 176 -21.05 -12.11 -3.95
N GLY A 177 -22.13 -12.30 -4.72
CA GLY A 177 -22.12 -12.34 -6.20
C GLY A 177 -21.24 -11.27 -6.86
N THR A 178 -20.51 -11.68 -7.91
CA THR A 178 -19.44 -10.93 -8.55
C THR A 178 -19.96 -9.63 -9.17
N LEU A 179 -19.79 -8.51 -8.46
CA LEU A 179 -19.90 -7.21 -9.08
C LEU A 179 -18.58 -6.93 -9.80
N ARG A 180 -18.63 -7.02 -11.13
CA ARG A 180 -17.51 -6.67 -12.01
C ARG A 180 -17.37 -5.15 -12.06
N GLY A 181 -16.13 -4.67 -12.15
CA GLY A 181 -15.81 -3.24 -12.22
C GLY A 181 -15.50 -2.58 -10.86
N PHE A 182 -15.22 -3.37 -9.83
CA PHE A 182 -14.52 -2.94 -8.62
C PHE A 182 -13.03 -3.35 -8.70
N LEU A 183 -12.21 -2.87 -7.77
CA LEU A 183 -10.74 -3.03 -7.74
C LEU A 183 -10.33 -4.51 -7.93
N LYS A 184 -9.24 -4.79 -8.67
CA LYS A 184 -8.98 -6.09 -9.31
C LYS A 184 -8.70 -7.25 -8.38
#